data_AF-A0A183DZE5-F1
#
_entry.id   AF-A0A183DZE5-F1
#
_cell.length_a   1.000
_cell.length_b   1.000
_cell.length_c   1.000
_cell.angle_alpha   90.00
_cell.angle_beta   90.00
_cell.angle_gamma   90.00
#
_symmetry.space_group_name_H-M   'P 1'
#
loop_
_entity.id
_entity.type
_entity.pdbx_description
1 polymer ?
#
loop_
_entity_poly.entity_id
_entity_poly.type
_entity_poly.pdbx_seq_one_letter_code
_entity_poly.pdbx_strand_id
1 'polypeptide(L)'
;MTSAIDLAELFMTVLEKSKTPASPELLDRFQELFDRLPALLEKDLDTGSGQDRRKQYISLALKWTMAVAEKRSHQRRGHPALHRRIAKSLWHEGNYAVARNHFMHSDDMESFATFLVQYQQKFGYNHEKDLFIAQAFLQVDFLRSL
;
A
#
# COMPACT_ATOMS: atom_id res chain seq x y z
N MET A 1 -19.51 -9.90 -6.61
CA MET A 1 -18.27 -9.20 -6.19
C MET A 1 -17.07 -9.58 -7.06
N THR A 2 -16.98 -10.83 -7.52
CA THR A 2 -15.93 -11.34 -8.44
C THR A 2 -15.74 -10.46 -9.69
N SER A 3 -16.81 -10.06 -10.37
CA SER A 3 -16.74 -9.20 -11.56
C SER A 3 -16.15 -7.81 -11.31
N ALA A 4 -16.33 -7.25 -10.11
CA ALA A 4 -15.81 -5.92 -9.77
C ALA A 4 -14.28 -5.95 -9.62
N ILE A 5 -13.75 -7.00 -8.99
CA ILE A 5 -12.30 -7.18 -8.89
C ILE A 5 -11.67 -7.62 -10.22
N ASP A 6 -12.36 -8.44 -11.02
CA ASP A 6 -11.91 -8.77 -12.38
C ASP A 6 -11.71 -7.50 -13.22
N LEU A 7 -12.66 -6.55 -13.14
CA LEU A 7 -12.57 -5.28 -13.85
C LEU A 7 -11.45 -4.39 -13.30
N ALA A 8 -11.23 -4.37 -11.98
CA ALA A 8 -10.14 -3.64 -11.37
C ALA A 8 -8.76 -4.20 -11.79
N GLU A 9 -8.58 -5.52 -11.76
CA GLU A 9 -7.38 -6.20 -12.24
C GLU A 9 -7.14 -5.95 -13.74
N LEU A 10 -8.21 -5.98 -14.55
CA LEU A 10 -8.13 -5.62 -15.97
C LEU A 10 -7.69 -4.17 -16.17
N PHE A 11 -8.24 -3.24 -15.40
CA PHE A 11 -7.85 -1.83 -15.43
C PHE A 11 -6.33 -1.66 -15.19
N MET A 12 -5.77 -2.32 -14.17
CA MET A 12 -4.32 -2.30 -13.93
C MET A 12 -3.51 -2.92 -15.08
N THR A 13 -3.98 -4.05 -15.61
CA THR A 13 -3.32 -4.76 -16.72
C THR A 13 -3.29 -3.91 -17.98
N VAL A 14 -4.36 -3.15 -18.26
CA VAL A 14 -4.43 -2.23 -19.41
C VAL A 14 -3.44 -1.08 -19.22
N LEU A 15 -3.33 -0.49 -18.02
CA LEU A 15 -2.36 0.57 -17.74
C LEU A 15 -0.91 0.09 -17.90
N GLU A 16 -0.59 -1.11 -17.41
CA GLU A 16 0.72 -1.74 -17.58
C GLU A 16 1.05 -1.96 -19.07
N LYS A 17 0.15 -2.61 -19.81
CA LYS A 17 0.38 -2.94 -21.24
C LYS A 17 0.46 -1.70 -22.13
N SER A 18 -0.34 -0.68 -21.84
CA SER A 18 -0.31 0.60 -22.57
C SER A 18 0.87 1.49 -22.19
N LYS A 19 1.64 1.13 -21.15
CA LYS A 19 2.73 1.95 -20.58
C LYS A 19 2.26 3.36 -20.22
N THR A 20 1.02 3.48 -19.75
CA THR A 20 0.44 4.76 -19.37
C THR A 20 1.20 5.34 -18.17
N PRO A 21 1.75 6.56 -18.23
CA PRO A 21 2.47 7.16 -17.12
C PRO A 21 1.62 7.23 -15.85
N ALA A 22 2.24 7.03 -14.69
CA ALA A 22 1.55 7.18 -13.41
C ALA A 22 1.22 8.66 -13.18
N SER A 23 -0.07 8.99 -13.09
CA SER A 23 -0.57 10.33 -12.77
C SER A 23 -1.34 10.32 -11.44
N PRO A 24 -1.47 11.46 -10.74
CA PRO A 24 -2.27 11.55 -9.52
C PRO A 24 -3.69 11.01 -9.69
N GLU A 25 -4.35 11.31 -10.81
CA GLU A 25 -5.72 10.92 -11.11
C GLU A 25 -5.86 9.39 -11.24
N LEU A 26 -4.88 8.72 -11.86
CA LEU A 26 -4.88 7.27 -11.98
C LEU A 26 -4.61 6.59 -10.64
N LEU A 27 -3.75 7.20 -9.81
CA LEU A 27 -3.49 6.71 -8.46
C LEU A 27 -4.70 6.88 -7.54
N ASP A 28 -5.46 7.99 -7.70
CA ASP A 28 -6.71 8.22 -6.97
C ASP A 28 -7.78 7.22 -7.40
N ARG A 29 -7.94 6.97 -8.72
CA ARG A 29 -8.84 5.93 -9.24
C ARG A 29 -8.48 4.54 -8.71
N PHE A 30 -7.19 4.20 -8.64
CA PHE A 30 -6.75 2.95 -8.01
C PHE A 30 -7.23 2.88 -6.56
N GLN A 31 -7.04 3.95 -5.78
CA GLN A 31 -7.44 3.97 -4.37
C GLN A 31 -8.95 3.86 -4.21
N GLU A 32 -9.74 4.60 -5.00
CA GLU A 32 -11.20 4.52 -4.97
C GLU A 32 -11.71 3.10 -5.23
N LEU A 33 -11.10 2.39 -6.19
CA LEU A 33 -11.41 0.99 -6.46
C LEU A 33 -10.95 0.11 -5.29
N PHE A 34 -9.73 0.32 -4.80
CA PHE A 34 -9.16 -0.44 -3.69
C PHE A 34 -10.00 -0.37 -2.41
N ASP A 35 -10.52 0.82 -2.07
CA ASP A 35 -11.33 1.07 -0.87
C ASP A 35 -12.74 0.46 -0.98
N ARG A 36 -13.24 0.29 -2.22
CA ARG A 36 -14.54 -0.35 -2.49
C ARG A 36 -14.44 -1.88 -2.56
N LEU A 37 -13.25 -2.42 -2.74
CA LEU A 37 -13.02 -3.86 -2.73
C LEU A 37 -13.02 -4.36 -1.28
N PRO A 38 -13.82 -5.38 -0.94
CA PRO A 38 -13.90 -5.87 0.44
C PRO A 38 -12.52 -6.38 0.92
N ALA A 39 -12.18 -6.06 2.18
CA ALA A 39 -10.90 -6.44 2.81
C ALA A 39 -10.70 -7.96 2.90
N LEU A 40 -11.80 -8.69 3.04
CA LEU A 40 -11.89 -10.11 2.80
C LEU A 40 -12.88 -10.24 1.66
N LEU A 41 -12.39 -10.49 0.44
CA LEU A 41 -13.23 -11.21 -0.51
C LEU A 41 -13.56 -12.49 0.23
N GLU A 42 -14.86 -12.68 0.52
CA GLU A 42 -15.38 -13.89 1.15
C GLU A 42 -14.53 -15.03 0.64
N LYS A 43 -13.83 -15.73 1.56
CA LYS A 43 -13.19 -17.00 1.21
C LYS A 43 -14.23 -17.68 0.34
N ASP A 44 -13.95 -17.91 -0.94
CA ASP A 44 -14.84 -18.69 -1.76
C ASP A 44 -14.95 -20.02 -1.00
N LEU A 45 -16.06 -20.19 -0.28
CA LEU A 45 -16.24 -21.24 0.72
C LEU A 45 -16.16 -22.63 0.05
N ASP A 46 -16.16 -22.65 -1.29
CA ASP A 46 -16.26 -23.82 -2.14
C ASP A 46 -15.00 -24.09 -2.99
N THR A 47 -14.00 -23.21 -3.00
CA THR A 47 -12.74 -23.48 -3.72
C THR A 47 -11.55 -23.18 -2.81
N GLY A 48 -10.88 -24.22 -2.34
CA GLY A 48 -9.70 -24.17 -1.46
C GLY A 48 -8.48 -23.40 -1.99
N SER A 49 -8.61 -22.59 -3.04
CA SER A 49 -7.64 -21.58 -3.44
C SER A 49 -7.93 -20.28 -2.69
N GLY A 50 -7.41 -20.16 -1.46
CA GLY A 50 -7.44 -18.93 -0.65
C GLY A 50 -6.59 -17.80 -1.24
N GLN A 51 -6.76 -17.48 -2.52
CA GLN A 51 -6.09 -16.39 -3.20
C GLN A 51 -6.70 -15.06 -2.76
N ASP A 52 -5.94 -14.32 -1.98
CA ASP A 52 -6.24 -12.93 -1.63
C ASP A 52 -6.05 -12.06 -2.89
N ARG A 53 -7.12 -11.96 -3.69
CA ARG A 53 -7.11 -11.21 -4.95
C ARG A 53 -6.84 -9.71 -4.76
N ARG A 54 -7.10 -9.17 -3.56
CA ARG A 54 -6.74 -7.79 -3.25
C ARG A 54 -5.22 -7.59 -3.21
N LYS A 55 -4.45 -8.60 -2.77
CA LYS A 55 -2.99 -8.62 -2.94
C LYS A 55 -2.57 -8.70 -4.40
N GLN A 56 -3.29 -9.45 -5.23
CA GLN A 56 -3.02 -9.49 -6.66
C GLN A 56 -3.24 -8.12 -7.31
N TYR A 57 -4.33 -7.43 -6.97
CA TYR A 57 -4.60 -6.07 -7.44
C TYR A 57 -3.49 -5.09 -7.05
N ILE A 58 -3.02 -5.10 -5.79
CA ILE A 58 -1.86 -4.31 -5.36
C ILE A 58 -0.60 -4.65 -6.17
N SER A 59 -0.34 -5.95 -6.38
CA SER A 59 0.84 -6.42 -7.12
C SER A 59 0.84 -5.92 -8.56
N LEU A 60 -0.31 -5.94 -9.23
CA LEU A 60 -0.46 -5.38 -10.59
C LEU A 60 -0.22 -3.87 -10.62
N ALA A 61 -0.75 -3.13 -9.65
CA ALA A 61 -0.52 -1.68 -9.56
C ALA A 61 0.97 -1.34 -9.32
N LEU A 62 1.65 -2.09 -8.45
CA LEU A 62 3.09 -1.92 -8.21
C LEU A 62 3.88 -2.23 -9.48
N LYS A 63 3.60 -3.33 -10.17
CA LYS A 63 4.25 -3.67 -11.45
C LYS A 63 4.06 -2.59 -12.50
N TRP A 64 2.84 -2.08 -12.67
CA TRP A 64 2.55 -0.96 -13.56
C TRP A 64 3.41 0.25 -13.22
N THR A 65 3.41 0.70 -11.96
CA THR A 65 4.19 1.88 -11.58
C THR A 65 5.71 1.67 -11.66
N MET A 66 6.21 0.45 -11.45
CA MET A 66 7.61 0.10 -11.67
C MET A 66 7.98 0.16 -13.16
N ALA A 67 7.09 -0.30 -14.04
CA ALA A 67 7.32 -0.37 -15.49
C ALA A 67 7.35 1.02 -16.15
N VAL A 68 6.55 1.97 -15.65
CA VAL A 68 6.46 3.34 -16.21
C VAL A 68 7.31 4.36 -15.47
N ALA A 69 8.07 3.92 -14.46
CA ALA A 69 8.90 4.80 -13.65
C ALA A 69 10.16 5.27 -14.39
N GLU A 70 10.43 6.57 -14.33
CA GLU A 70 11.69 7.18 -14.80
C GLU A 70 12.83 7.01 -13.78
N LYS A 71 12.50 7.11 -12.48
CA LYS A 71 13.49 7.01 -11.40
C LYS A 71 13.80 5.54 -11.08
N ARG A 72 15.09 5.20 -11.00
CA ARG A 72 15.56 3.83 -10.64
C ARG A 72 15.03 3.33 -9.29
N SER A 73 14.85 4.22 -8.31
CA SER A 73 14.25 3.88 -7.02
C SER A 73 12.81 3.37 -7.17
N HIS A 74 12.02 4.06 -8.00
CA HIS A 74 10.62 3.71 -8.29
C HIS A 74 10.53 2.44 -9.15
N GLN A 75 11.45 2.23 -10.10
CA GLN A 75 11.51 0.99 -10.89
C GLN A 75 11.73 -0.27 -10.04
N ARG A 76 12.38 -0.14 -8.87
CA ARG A 76 12.68 -1.27 -7.98
C ARG A 76 11.57 -1.57 -6.98
N ARG A 77 10.78 -0.57 -6.59
CA ARG A 77 9.86 -0.67 -5.45
C ARG A 77 8.42 -0.26 -5.76
N GLY A 78 8.19 0.50 -6.82
CA GLY A 78 6.91 1.13 -7.14
C GLY A 78 6.91 2.63 -6.84
N HIS A 79 5.85 3.32 -7.25
CA HIS A 79 5.72 4.76 -7.03
C HIS A 79 5.42 5.08 -5.55
N PRO A 80 6.14 5.99 -4.86
CA PRO A 80 5.92 6.30 -3.45
C PRO A 80 4.50 6.75 -3.13
N ALA A 81 3.91 7.59 -3.98
CA ALA A 81 2.52 8.02 -3.84
C ALA A 81 1.48 6.87 -3.98
N LEU A 82 1.81 5.76 -4.66
CA LEU A 82 0.95 4.57 -4.68
C LEU A 82 1.04 3.85 -3.33
N HIS A 83 2.26 3.66 -2.79
CA HIS A 83 2.47 3.10 -1.46
C HIS A 83 1.73 3.89 -0.38
N ARG A 84 1.78 5.22 -0.43
CA ARG A 84 1.02 6.10 0.48
C ARG A 84 -0.48 5.78 0.50
N ARG A 85 -1.10 5.66 -0.67
CA ARG A 85 -2.55 5.40 -0.79
C ARG A 85 -2.89 4.02 -0.24
N ILE A 86 -2.15 2.98 -0.63
CA ILE A 86 -2.32 1.62 -0.11
C ILE A 86 -2.17 1.61 1.42
N ALA A 87 -1.15 2.28 1.95
CA ALA A 87 -0.89 2.33 3.38
C ALA A 87 -2.04 2.98 4.16
N LYS A 88 -2.56 4.12 3.69
CA LYS A 88 -3.69 4.83 4.32
C LYS A 88 -4.96 3.99 4.32
N SER A 89 -5.30 3.37 3.19
CA SER A 89 -6.45 2.48 3.08
C SER A 89 -6.35 1.29 4.04
N LEU A 90 -5.21 0.59 4.04
CA LEU A 90 -4.99 -0.55 4.94
C LEU A 90 -4.97 -0.14 6.42
N TRP A 91 -4.45 1.05 6.74
CA TRP A 91 -4.47 1.57 8.10
C TRP A 91 -5.90 1.87 8.56
N HIS A 92 -6.73 2.48 7.69
CA HIS A 92 -8.14 2.73 7.97
C HIS A 92 -8.92 1.43 8.24
N GLU A 93 -8.57 0.36 7.54
CA GLU A 93 -9.14 -0.98 7.73
C GLU A 93 -8.59 -1.73 8.94
N GLY A 94 -7.62 -1.15 9.66
CA GLY A 94 -6.98 -1.78 10.80
C GLY A 94 -5.97 -2.88 10.45
N ASN A 95 -5.53 -2.97 9.19
CA ASN A 95 -4.45 -3.85 8.76
C ASN A 95 -3.08 -3.18 8.97
N TYR A 96 -2.73 -2.95 10.22
CA TYR A 96 -1.54 -2.17 10.59
C TYR A 96 -0.23 -2.79 10.11
N ALA A 97 -0.08 -4.12 10.20
CA ALA A 97 1.17 -4.78 9.83
C ALA A 97 1.52 -4.56 8.35
N VAL A 98 0.53 -4.70 7.45
CA VAL A 98 0.74 -4.47 6.02
C VAL A 98 0.83 -2.98 5.71
N ALA A 99 0.01 -2.14 6.36
CA ALA A 99 0.07 -0.69 6.22
C ALA A 99 1.47 -0.14 6.53
N ARG A 100 2.12 -0.62 7.60
CA ARG A 100 3.49 -0.24 7.98
C ARG A 100 4.50 -0.47 6.85
N ASN A 101 4.43 -1.64 6.20
CA ASN A 101 5.35 -1.98 5.12
C ASN A 101 5.19 -1.04 3.92
N HIS A 102 3.96 -0.63 3.61
CA HIS A 102 3.72 0.35 2.54
C HIS A 102 4.15 1.76 2.95
N PHE A 103 3.90 2.19 4.19
CA PHE A 103 4.36 3.51 4.65
C PHE A 103 5.89 3.68 4.54
N MET A 104 6.68 2.64 4.81
CA MET A 104 8.14 2.66 4.64
C MET A 104 8.62 2.96 3.21
N HIS A 105 7.77 2.81 2.22
CA HIS A 105 8.07 3.08 0.81
C HIS A 105 7.30 4.29 0.28
N SER A 106 6.52 4.94 1.14
CA SER A 106 5.76 6.13 0.80
C SER A 106 6.63 7.39 0.91
N ASP A 107 6.10 8.47 0.36
CA ASP A 107 6.62 9.85 0.40
C ASP A 107 5.89 10.72 1.46
N ASP A 108 5.07 10.12 2.33
CA ASP A 108 4.27 10.81 3.34
C ASP A 108 4.68 10.39 4.75
N MET A 109 5.76 11.02 5.20
CA MET A 109 6.37 10.74 6.50
C MET A 109 5.53 11.25 7.67
N GLU A 110 4.72 12.28 7.46
CA GLU A 110 3.83 12.82 8.51
C GLU A 110 2.73 11.80 8.86
N SER A 111 2.10 11.22 7.83
CA SER A 111 1.13 10.15 8.04
C SER A 111 1.80 8.90 8.60
N PHE A 112 3.03 8.58 8.17
CA PHE A 112 3.76 7.43 8.73
C PHE A 112 4.10 7.62 10.22
N ALA A 113 4.55 8.81 10.62
CA ALA A 113 4.82 9.12 12.03
C ALA A 113 3.53 9.01 12.88
N THR A 114 2.43 9.58 12.38
CA THR A 114 1.11 9.47 13.02
C THR A 114 0.68 8.01 13.15
N PHE A 115 0.86 7.23 12.09
CA PHE A 115 0.63 5.78 12.09
C PHE A 115 1.46 5.07 13.15
N LEU A 116 2.76 5.36 13.29
CA LEU A 116 3.64 4.71 14.26
C LEU A 116 3.23 5.00 15.71
N VAL A 117 2.78 6.23 16.00
CA VAL A 117 2.25 6.58 17.33
C VAL A 117 1.01 5.76 17.65
N GLN A 118 0.04 5.68 16.72
CA GLN A 118 -1.16 4.88 16.92
C GLN A 118 -0.86 3.38 17.00
N TYR A 119 0.06 2.89 16.17
CA TYR A 119 0.50 1.51 16.18
C TYR A 119 1.11 1.13 17.53
N GLN A 120 1.94 2.01 18.10
CA GLN A 120 2.53 1.81 19.42
C GLN A 120 1.48 1.81 20.53
N GLN A 121 0.53 2.75 20.50
CA GLN A 121 -0.55 2.80 21.48
C GLN A 121 -1.41 1.54 21.48
N LYS A 122 -1.57 0.89 20.30
CA LYS A 122 -2.44 -0.26 20.13
C LYS A 122 -1.75 -1.61 20.37
N PHE A 123 -0.49 -1.75 20.00
CA PHE A 123 0.23 -3.03 20.00
C PHE A 123 1.51 -3.04 20.84
N GLY A 124 1.96 -1.87 21.31
CA GLY A 124 3.17 -1.74 22.11
C GLY A 124 2.95 -2.01 23.59
N TYR A 125 4.02 -2.44 24.26
CA TYR A 125 4.03 -2.46 25.72
C TYR A 125 4.31 -1.05 26.27
N ASN A 126 3.72 -0.73 27.42
CA ASN A 126 3.86 0.61 28.03
C ASN A 126 5.31 1.01 28.32
N HIS A 127 6.21 0.04 28.50
CA HIS A 127 7.64 0.25 28.75
C HIS A 127 8.49 0.40 27.47
N GLU A 128 7.90 0.27 26.27
CA GLU A 128 8.64 0.36 24.99
C GLU A 128 8.43 1.69 24.25
N LYS A 129 7.76 2.66 24.86
CA LYS A 129 7.45 3.95 24.23
C LYS A 129 8.69 4.64 23.65
N ASP A 130 9.78 4.67 24.40
CA ASP A 130 11.04 5.30 23.97
C ASP A 130 11.71 4.52 22.82
N LEU A 131 11.59 3.19 22.81
CA LEU A 131 12.12 2.34 21.73
C LEU A 131 11.35 2.57 20.43
N PHE A 132 10.04 2.76 20.51
CA PHE A 132 9.20 3.05 19.34
C PHE A 132 9.39 4.46 18.81
N ILE A 133 9.56 5.45 19.71
CA ILE A 133 9.92 6.82 19.31
C ILE A 133 11.29 6.81 18.63
N ALA A 134 12.30 6.16 19.21
CA ALA A 134 13.61 6.02 18.60
C ALA A 134 13.54 5.31 17.24
N GLN A 135 12.74 4.24 17.12
CA GLN A 135 12.52 3.55 15.87
C GLN A 135 11.84 4.43 14.82
N ALA A 136 10.83 5.23 15.20
CA ALA A 136 10.15 6.16 14.32
C ALA A 136 11.10 7.26 13.83
N PHE A 137 11.86 7.88 14.74
CA PHE A 137 12.89 8.86 14.41
C PHE A 137 13.94 8.27 13.47
N LEU A 138 14.52 7.11 13.81
CA LEU A 138 15.51 6.44 12.97
C LEU A 138 14.93 6.08 11.59
N GLN A 139 13.68 5.61 11.51
CA GLN A 139 13.06 5.26 10.24
C GLN A 139 12.73 6.49 9.39
N VAL A 140 12.34 7.61 10.00
CA VAL A 140 12.05 8.86 9.27
C VAL A 140 13.34 9.59 8.86
N ASP A 141 14.33 9.68 9.75
CA ASP A 141 15.56 10.44 9.50
C ASP A 141 16.57 9.67 8.63
N PHE A 142 16.69 8.34 8.76
CA PHE A 142 17.55 7.54 7.88
C PHE A 142 17.04 7.56 6.42
N LEU A 143 15.72 7.68 6.22
CA LEU A 143 15.11 7.83 4.89
C LEU A 143 15.27 9.25 4.30
N ARG A 144 15.69 10.25 5.10
CA ARG A 144 16.04 11.60 4.63
C ARG A 144 17.49 11.73 4.16
N SER A 145 18.38 10.85 4.63
CA SER A 145 19.83 10.91 4.37
C SER A 145 20.32 10.10 3.15
N LEU A 146 19.39 9.51 2.36
CA LEU A 146 19.66 8.71 1.16
C LEU A 146 18.93 9.29 -0.05
#